data_AF-A0A3R7PLZ1-F1
#
_entry.id   AF-A0A3R7PLZ1-F1
#
_cell.length_a   1.000
_cell.length_b   1.000
_cell.length_c   1.000
_cell.angle_alpha   90.00
_cell.angle_beta   90.00
_cell.angle_gamma   90.00
#
_symmetry.space_group_name_H-M   'P 1'
#
loop_
_entity.id
_entity.type
_entity.pdbx_description
1 polymer ?
#
loop_
_entity_poly.entity_id
_entity_poly.type
_entity_poly.pdbx_seq_one_letter_code
_entity_poly.pdbx_strand_id
1 'polypeptide(L)'
;MPLEVRFLHDPLSTQGFVGCALYANVFRFYRKDDGTWAAHKVISIPPKKVEGWALPEMPGVMTDILISLDDRFLYFSNWAHGDVRQYDITDPEHPKLVGQIFLGGSIVKGGPVKVVHDVELKEQPDPVYIQGRKLEGSPQMLQLSLDGKRLYVTDSLFSPWDRQFYPETVAKGSVMLQMDVDTVNGGLTLNKDFLVDFGKEPEGPSLAHEIRYPGGDCTSDIWLPAGSSECPHRASGKCAEAKMPAKI
;
A
#
# COMPACT_ATOMS: atom_id res chain seq x y z
N MET A 1 1.86 -16.02 0.67
CA MET A 1 3.21 -15.67 0.18
C MET A 1 3.57 -14.33 0.80
N PRO A 2 4.45 -14.27 1.81
CA PRO A 2 4.89 -13.01 2.41
C PRO A 2 5.70 -12.20 1.38
N LEU A 3 5.44 -10.90 1.28
CA LEU A 3 6.20 -9.97 0.45
C LEU A 3 6.83 -8.88 1.33
N GLU A 4 6.05 -7.85 1.65
CA GLU A 4 6.54 -6.66 2.33
C GLU A 4 6.46 -6.79 3.84
N VAL A 5 7.58 -6.48 4.50
CA VAL A 5 7.73 -6.47 5.96
C VAL A 5 7.94 -5.03 6.40
N ARG A 6 7.19 -4.61 7.41
CA ARG A 6 7.29 -3.26 8.01
C ARG A 6 7.32 -3.39 9.53
N PHE A 7 8.43 -3.01 10.15
CA PHE A 7 8.45 -2.74 11.58
C PHE A 7 7.71 -1.44 11.88
N LEU A 8 7.24 -1.27 13.11
CA LEU A 8 6.87 0.05 13.58
C LEU A 8 8.08 0.99 13.56
N HIS A 9 7.84 2.27 13.33
CA HIS A 9 8.85 3.33 13.26
C HIS A 9 9.44 3.66 14.63
N ASP A 10 8.68 3.46 15.72
CA ASP A 10 9.21 3.53 17.09
C ASP A 10 10.38 2.55 17.25
N PRO A 11 11.61 3.04 17.42
CA PRO A 11 12.80 2.18 17.47
C PRO A 11 12.89 1.31 18.72
N LEU A 12 12.02 1.53 19.71
CA LEU A 12 11.89 0.66 20.89
C LEU A 12 10.87 -0.46 20.69
N SER A 13 10.07 -0.39 19.63
CA SER A 13 9.08 -1.40 19.31
C SER A 13 9.73 -2.67 18.77
N THR A 14 9.34 -3.82 19.30
CA THR A 14 9.78 -5.14 18.84
C THR A 14 8.67 -5.88 18.11
N GLN A 15 7.90 -5.16 17.29
CA GLN A 15 6.79 -5.70 16.52
C GLN A 15 6.66 -5.00 15.17
N GLY A 16 5.93 -5.64 14.26
CA GLY A 16 5.65 -5.14 12.94
C GLY A 16 4.62 -6.01 12.22
N PHE A 17 4.49 -5.78 10.92
CA PHE A 17 3.54 -6.46 10.07
C PHE A 17 4.20 -7.01 8.82
N VAL A 18 3.67 -8.12 8.32
CA VAL A 18 4.01 -8.67 7.01
C VAL A 18 2.75 -8.81 6.16
N GLY A 19 2.78 -8.19 4.99
CA GLY A 19 1.76 -8.34 3.95
C GLY A 19 1.96 -9.64 3.19
N CYS A 20 0.92 -10.46 3.08
CA CYS A 20 0.94 -11.70 2.33
C CYS A 20 0.08 -11.57 1.06
N ALA A 21 0.73 -11.63 -0.10
CA ALA A 21 0.10 -11.42 -1.40
C ALA A 21 -1.09 -12.34 -1.64
N LEU A 22 -0.85 -13.63 -1.82
CA LEU A 22 -1.93 -14.58 -2.07
C LEU A 22 -2.85 -14.66 -0.84
N TYR A 23 -4.15 -14.44 -1.07
CA TYR A 23 -5.23 -14.36 -0.08
C TYR A 23 -5.24 -13.08 0.76
N ALA A 24 -4.43 -12.07 0.42
CA ALA A 24 -4.44 -10.73 1.03
C ALA A 24 -4.63 -10.74 2.55
N ASN A 25 -3.65 -11.35 3.24
CA ASN A 25 -3.62 -11.42 4.69
C ASN A 25 -2.49 -10.55 5.25
N VAL A 26 -2.70 -9.94 6.41
CA VAL A 26 -1.63 -9.29 7.18
C VAL A 26 -1.42 -10.07 8.46
N PHE A 27 -0.16 -10.37 8.76
CA PHE A 27 0.24 -10.95 10.04
C PHE A 27 0.99 -9.91 10.84
N ARG A 28 0.63 -9.75 12.12
CA ARG A 28 1.46 -9.05 13.10
C ARG A 28 2.50 -10.05 13.60
N PHE A 29 3.77 -9.66 13.57
CA PHE A 29 4.85 -10.37 14.25
C PHE A 29 5.37 -9.54 15.42
N TYR A 30 5.76 -10.19 16.51
CA TYR A 30 6.18 -9.52 17.74
C TYR A 30 7.12 -10.40 18.56
N ARG A 31 8.00 -9.76 19.32
CA ARG A 31 8.86 -10.40 20.31
C ARG A 31 8.11 -10.55 21.63
N LYS A 32 8.12 -11.76 22.20
CA LYS A 32 7.57 -12.07 23.53
C LYS A 32 8.57 -11.73 24.64
N ASP A 33 8.09 -11.69 25.87
CA ASP A 33 8.91 -11.43 27.08
C ASP A 33 10.04 -12.45 27.27
N ASP A 34 9.84 -13.69 26.82
CA ASP A 34 10.86 -14.76 26.84
C ASP A 34 11.94 -14.60 25.75
N GLY A 35 11.86 -13.52 24.95
CA GLY A 35 12.80 -13.19 23.89
C GLY A 35 12.53 -13.89 22.56
N THR A 36 11.59 -14.84 22.48
CA THR A 36 11.22 -15.53 21.24
C THR A 36 10.19 -14.72 20.44
N TRP A 37 10.02 -15.06 19.16
CA TRP A 37 9.10 -14.36 18.25
C TRP A 37 7.83 -15.16 18.02
N ALA A 38 6.70 -14.47 17.88
CA ALA A 38 5.42 -15.03 17.49
C ALA A 38 4.79 -14.19 16.37
N ALA A 39 3.85 -14.78 15.63
CA ALA A 39 3.07 -14.08 14.64
C ALA A 39 1.62 -14.60 14.61
N HIS A 40 0.66 -13.72 14.38
CA HIS A 40 -0.73 -14.08 14.17
C HIS A 40 -1.37 -13.19 13.11
N LYS A 41 -2.40 -13.73 12.44
CA LYS A 41 -3.15 -13.01 11.41
C LYS A 41 -4.04 -11.95 12.07
N VAL A 42 -3.95 -10.71 11.58
CA VAL A 42 -4.70 -9.56 12.10
C VAL A 42 -5.64 -8.95 11.06
N ILE A 43 -5.35 -9.10 9.76
CA ILE A 43 -6.22 -8.66 8.66
C ILE A 43 -6.36 -9.82 7.67
N SER A 44 -7.57 -10.03 7.16
CA SER A 44 -7.89 -11.09 6.18
C SER A 44 -8.94 -10.58 5.22
N ILE A 45 -8.59 -10.43 3.94
CA ILE A 45 -9.54 -9.97 2.92
C ILE A 45 -10.23 -11.17 2.27
N PRO A 46 -11.57 -11.23 2.28
CA PRO A 46 -12.30 -12.36 1.73
C PRO A 46 -12.14 -12.43 0.20
N PRO A 47 -12.02 -13.64 -0.37
CA PRO A 47 -12.09 -13.81 -1.81
C PRO A 47 -13.48 -13.44 -2.32
N LYS A 48 -13.57 -13.08 -3.60
CA LYS A 48 -14.83 -12.75 -4.29
C LYS A 48 -15.22 -13.92 -5.19
N LYS A 49 -16.50 -14.30 -5.24
CA LYS A 49 -16.96 -15.28 -6.21
C LYS A 49 -17.14 -14.61 -7.56
N VAL A 50 -16.56 -15.17 -8.61
CA VAL A 50 -16.45 -14.50 -9.90
C VAL A 50 -16.67 -15.43 -11.10
N GLU A 51 -17.04 -14.83 -12.22
CA GLU A 51 -16.99 -15.40 -13.58
C GLU A 51 -15.92 -14.65 -14.39
N GLY A 52 -15.32 -15.30 -15.38
CA GLY A 52 -14.27 -14.66 -16.22
C GLY A 52 -12.87 -14.65 -15.58
N TRP A 53 -12.66 -15.41 -14.50
CA TRP A 53 -11.38 -15.63 -13.85
C TRP A 53 -10.95 -17.09 -13.94
N ALA A 54 -9.66 -17.38 -13.68
CA ALA A 54 -9.11 -18.74 -13.74
C ALA A 54 -9.76 -19.72 -12.74
N LEU A 55 -10.33 -19.20 -11.65
CA LEU A 55 -10.98 -19.96 -10.57
C LEU A 55 -12.34 -19.32 -10.22
N PRO A 56 -13.29 -20.05 -9.62
CA PRO A 56 -14.58 -19.49 -9.22
C PRO A 56 -14.46 -18.52 -8.03
N GLU A 57 -13.37 -18.58 -7.27
CA GLU A 57 -13.06 -17.64 -6.19
C GLU A 57 -11.77 -16.87 -6.53
N MET A 58 -11.87 -15.54 -6.54
CA MET A 58 -10.77 -14.64 -6.80
C MET A 58 -10.21 -14.10 -5.48
N PRO A 59 -9.01 -14.54 -5.06
CA PRO A 59 -8.38 -14.00 -3.86
C PRO A 59 -7.94 -12.56 -4.11
N GLY A 60 -7.76 -11.80 -3.02
CA GLY A 60 -6.98 -10.58 -3.07
C GLY A 60 -5.50 -10.91 -3.35
N VAL A 61 -4.78 -9.95 -3.92
CA VAL A 61 -3.34 -9.99 -4.14
C VAL A 61 -2.75 -8.74 -3.50
N MET A 62 -2.35 -8.85 -2.23
CA MET A 62 -1.76 -7.75 -1.48
C MET A 62 -0.29 -7.54 -1.87
N THR A 63 0.01 -6.48 -2.60
CA THR A 63 1.33 -6.29 -3.19
C THR A 63 2.27 -5.45 -2.34
N ASP A 64 1.73 -4.49 -1.58
CA ASP A 64 2.53 -3.61 -0.74
C ASP A 64 1.79 -3.28 0.57
N ILE A 65 2.56 -3.04 1.61
CA ILE A 65 2.10 -2.47 2.88
C ILE A 65 3.04 -1.34 3.32
N LEU A 66 2.50 -0.33 3.98
CA LEU A 66 3.30 0.72 4.63
C LEU A 66 2.66 1.17 5.94
N ILE A 67 3.46 1.81 6.80
CA ILE A 67 3.02 2.33 8.10
C ILE A 67 3.32 3.83 8.15
N SER A 68 2.38 4.64 8.65
CA SER A 68 2.59 6.08 8.87
C SER A 68 3.64 6.31 9.96
N LEU A 69 4.41 7.41 9.87
CA LEU A 69 5.53 7.68 10.78
C LEU A 69 5.16 7.77 12.27
N ASP A 70 3.90 8.03 12.58
CA ASP A 70 3.36 8.06 13.94
C ASP A 70 2.91 6.67 14.45
N ASP A 71 3.13 5.62 13.66
CA ASP A 71 2.71 4.23 13.90
C ASP A 71 1.19 4.05 14.08
N ARG A 72 0.39 4.97 13.56
CA ARG A 72 -1.06 4.96 13.75
C ARG A 72 -1.82 4.27 12.62
N PHE A 73 -1.38 4.39 11.38
CA PHE A 73 -2.07 3.83 10.23
C PHE A 73 -1.21 2.86 9.44
N LEU A 74 -1.80 1.72 9.09
CA LEU A 74 -1.28 0.79 8.10
C LEU A 74 -2.06 0.96 6.80
N TYR A 75 -1.36 1.08 5.68
CA TYR A 75 -1.95 1.09 4.36
C TYR A 75 -1.52 -0.14 3.59
N PHE A 76 -2.37 -0.61 2.70
CA PHE A 76 -1.99 -1.65 1.74
C PHE A 76 -2.71 -1.49 0.42
N SER A 77 -2.08 -2.02 -0.63
CA SER A 77 -2.65 -2.13 -1.97
C SER A 77 -3.04 -3.58 -2.26
N ASN A 78 -4.24 -3.78 -2.79
CA ASN A 78 -4.76 -5.09 -3.19
C ASN A 78 -4.93 -5.12 -4.70
N TRP A 79 -3.85 -5.49 -5.37
CA TRP A 79 -3.64 -5.36 -6.80
C TRP A 79 -4.60 -6.20 -7.66
N ALA A 80 -5.18 -7.27 -7.12
CA ALA A 80 -6.19 -8.04 -7.84
C ALA A 80 -7.58 -7.40 -7.75
N HIS A 81 -7.98 -6.99 -6.54
CA HIS A 81 -9.31 -6.40 -6.32
C HIS A 81 -9.38 -4.91 -6.67
N GLY A 82 -8.26 -4.22 -6.81
CA GLY A 82 -8.25 -2.84 -7.26
C GLY A 82 -8.27 -1.77 -6.18
N ASP A 83 -8.15 -2.13 -4.91
CA ASP A 83 -8.32 -1.19 -3.80
C ASP A 83 -7.06 -0.89 -2.99
N VAL A 84 -7.03 0.33 -2.46
CA VAL A 84 -6.13 0.74 -1.39
C VAL A 84 -6.95 0.81 -0.11
N ARG A 85 -6.41 0.29 0.98
CA ARG A 85 -7.04 0.33 2.30
C ARG A 85 -6.17 1.04 3.32
N GLN A 86 -6.83 1.67 4.29
CA GLN A 86 -6.25 2.29 5.47
C GLN A 86 -6.83 1.64 6.71
N TYR A 87 -5.96 1.17 7.59
CA TYR A 87 -6.29 0.58 8.88
C TYR A 87 -5.71 1.41 10.01
N ASP A 88 -6.53 1.74 11.01
CA ASP A 88 -6.04 2.23 12.30
C ASP A 88 -5.42 1.05 13.06
N ILE A 89 -4.15 1.19 13.41
CA ILE A 89 -3.32 0.21 14.13
C ILE A 89 -2.87 0.75 15.50
N THR A 90 -3.58 1.74 16.06
CA THR A 90 -3.35 2.21 17.45
C THR A 90 -3.38 1.03 18.45
N ASP A 91 -4.20 0.01 18.16
CA ASP A 91 -4.08 -1.33 18.71
C ASP A 91 -3.57 -2.29 17.62
N PRO A 92 -2.26 -2.63 17.60
CA PRO A 92 -1.68 -3.50 16.59
C PRO A 92 -2.26 -4.92 16.54
N GLU A 93 -2.88 -5.40 17.62
CA GLU A 93 -3.53 -6.72 17.68
C GLU A 93 -4.91 -6.72 17.03
N HIS A 94 -5.56 -5.57 16.95
CA HIS A 94 -6.91 -5.42 16.41
C HIS A 94 -7.02 -4.25 15.40
N PRO A 95 -6.33 -4.31 14.25
CA PRO A 95 -6.43 -3.28 13.21
C PRO A 95 -7.87 -3.04 12.76
N LYS A 96 -8.25 -1.77 12.58
CA LYS A 96 -9.62 -1.37 12.18
C LYS A 96 -9.60 -0.70 10.83
N LEU A 97 -10.41 -1.19 9.88
CA LEU A 97 -10.58 -0.54 8.58
C LEU A 97 -11.24 0.84 8.77
N VAL A 98 -10.56 1.90 8.34
CA VAL A 98 -11.05 3.29 8.44
C VAL A 98 -11.11 4.01 7.10
N GLY A 99 -10.52 3.43 6.04
CA GLY A 99 -10.59 3.98 4.70
C GLY A 99 -10.40 2.90 3.63
N GLN A 100 -11.13 3.02 2.53
CA GLN A 100 -10.99 2.14 1.36
C GLN A 100 -11.35 2.93 0.10
N ILE A 101 -10.55 2.79 -0.94
CA ILE A 101 -10.82 3.39 -2.25
C ILE A 101 -10.44 2.42 -3.37
N PHE A 102 -11.31 2.29 -4.36
CA PHE A 102 -11.05 1.49 -5.56
C PHE A 102 -10.46 2.38 -6.67
N LEU A 103 -9.36 1.92 -7.26
CA LEU A 103 -8.55 2.62 -8.27
C LEU A 103 -8.26 1.69 -9.45
N GLY A 104 -9.30 1.04 -9.99
CA GLY A 104 -9.19 0.07 -11.08
C GLY A 104 -9.32 -1.37 -10.59
N GLY A 105 -8.40 -2.23 -10.99
CA GLY A 105 -8.39 -3.65 -10.63
C GLY A 105 -9.27 -4.53 -11.51
N SER A 106 -9.13 -5.84 -11.32
CA SER A 106 -9.79 -6.84 -12.17
C SER A 106 -11.30 -6.87 -12.00
N ILE A 107 -11.81 -6.46 -10.82
CA ILE A 107 -13.25 -6.47 -10.53
C ILE A 107 -13.97 -5.17 -10.93
N VAL A 108 -13.32 -4.30 -11.69
CA VAL A 108 -13.95 -3.07 -12.20
C VAL A 108 -15.20 -3.39 -13.04
N LYS A 109 -16.25 -2.59 -12.87
CA LYS A 109 -17.52 -2.74 -13.61
C LYS A 109 -17.27 -2.62 -15.12
N GLY A 110 -17.83 -3.55 -15.88
CA GLY A 110 -17.65 -3.63 -17.33
C GLY A 110 -16.29 -4.22 -17.77
N GLY A 111 -15.47 -4.68 -16.83
CA GLY A 111 -14.25 -5.44 -17.11
C GLY A 111 -14.52 -6.92 -17.46
N PRO A 112 -13.46 -7.71 -17.70
CA PRO A 112 -13.57 -9.12 -18.09
C PRO A 112 -14.03 -10.04 -16.94
N VAL A 113 -13.88 -9.60 -15.69
CA VAL A 113 -14.29 -10.36 -14.50
C VAL A 113 -15.62 -9.82 -13.98
N LYS A 114 -16.59 -10.72 -13.79
CA LYS A 114 -17.89 -10.42 -13.20
C LYS A 114 -17.96 -10.98 -11.79
N VAL A 115 -18.28 -10.12 -10.83
CA VAL A 115 -18.45 -10.54 -9.43
C VAL A 115 -19.87 -11.05 -9.22
N VAL A 116 -19.99 -12.31 -8.84
CA VAL A 116 -21.27 -13.00 -8.59
C VAL A 116 -21.68 -12.87 -7.13
N HIS A 117 -20.70 -12.89 -6.22
CA HIS A 117 -20.92 -12.67 -4.81
C HIS A 117 -19.71 -12.03 -4.16
N ASP A 118 -19.96 -10.99 -3.37
CA ASP A 118 -18.99 -10.27 -2.57
C ASP A 118 -19.62 -10.00 -1.20
N VAL A 119 -18.85 -10.25 -0.14
CA VAL A 119 -19.29 -10.01 1.23
C VAL A 119 -19.02 -8.57 1.67
N GLU A 120 -18.12 -7.87 0.98
CA GLU A 120 -17.72 -6.49 1.30
C GLU A 120 -18.50 -5.47 0.47
N LEU A 121 -18.70 -5.73 -0.83
CA LEU A 121 -19.32 -4.79 -1.76
C LEU A 121 -20.70 -5.25 -2.20
N LYS A 122 -21.61 -4.28 -2.37
CA LYS A 122 -22.94 -4.53 -2.96
C LYS A 122 -22.90 -4.62 -4.49
N GLU A 123 -21.95 -3.94 -5.11
CA GLU A 123 -21.76 -3.91 -6.56
C GLU A 123 -20.28 -3.75 -6.90
N GLN A 124 -19.92 -4.09 -8.14
CA GLN A 124 -18.56 -3.87 -8.65
C GLN A 124 -18.23 -2.37 -8.71
N PRO A 125 -16.99 -1.97 -8.35
CA PRO A 125 -16.57 -0.58 -8.38
C PRO A 125 -16.59 0.00 -9.81
N ASP A 126 -16.96 1.26 -9.95
CA ASP A 126 -16.98 1.94 -11.24
C ASP A 126 -15.56 2.19 -11.78
N PRO A 127 -15.37 2.25 -13.11
CA PRO A 127 -14.11 2.67 -13.70
C PRO A 127 -13.74 4.09 -13.26
N VAL A 128 -12.48 4.29 -12.91
CA VAL A 128 -11.96 5.59 -12.48
C VAL A 128 -11.36 6.33 -13.66
N TYR A 129 -11.74 7.60 -13.79
CA TYR A 129 -11.18 8.54 -14.76
C TYR A 129 -10.60 9.74 -14.01
N ILE A 130 -9.36 10.11 -14.35
CA ILE A 130 -8.68 11.27 -13.80
C ILE A 130 -8.05 12.05 -14.94
N GLN A 131 -8.37 13.35 -15.05
CA GLN A 131 -7.89 14.22 -16.12
C GLN A 131 -8.06 13.63 -17.54
N GLY A 132 -9.17 12.91 -17.78
CA GLY A 132 -9.46 12.23 -19.05
C GLY A 132 -8.75 10.88 -19.26
N ARG A 133 -7.83 10.49 -18.37
CA ARG A 133 -7.17 9.17 -18.36
C ARG A 133 -8.03 8.18 -17.59
N LYS A 134 -8.42 7.08 -18.25
CA LYS A 134 -8.98 5.90 -17.58
C LYS A 134 -7.85 5.14 -16.88
N LEU A 135 -8.05 4.74 -15.63
CA LEU A 135 -7.16 3.81 -14.93
C LEU A 135 -7.33 2.41 -15.49
N GLU A 136 -6.26 1.85 -16.06
CA GLU A 136 -6.29 0.52 -16.69
C GLU A 136 -5.75 -0.58 -15.79
N GLY A 137 -4.90 -0.20 -14.83
CA GLY A 137 -4.25 -1.11 -13.90
C GLY A 137 -4.95 -1.21 -12.56
N SER A 138 -4.15 -1.41 -11.54
CA SER A 138 -4.58 -1.53 -10.15
C SER A 138 -3.51 -0.93 -9.24
N PRO A 139 -3.88 -0.35 -8.08
CA PRO A 139 -2.90 0.14 -7.11
C PRO A 139 -1.88 -0.94 -6.74
N GLN A 140 -0.60 -0.57 -6.73
CA GLN A 140 0.53 -1.43 -6.42
C GLN A 140 1.47 -0.79 -5.38
N MET A 141 2.59 -0.16 -5.74
CA MET A 141 3.48 0.44 -4.74
C MET A 141 2.82 1.67 -4.14
N LEU A 142 2.99 1.82 -2.84
CA LEU A 142 2.46 2.92 -2.06
C LEU A 142 3.59 3.72 -1.44
N GLN A 143 3.42 5.04 -1.36
CA GLN A 143 4.36 5.88 -0.62
C GLN A 143 3.64 7.04 0.07
N LEU A 144 3.81 7.15 1.37
CA LEU A 144 3.16 8.16 2.19
C LEU A 144 4.10 9.33 2.45
N SER A 145 3.54 10.54 2.44
CA SER A 145 4.25 11.73 2.89
C SER A 145 4.58 11.66 4.38
N LEU A 146 5.66 12.32 4.80
CA LEU A 146 6.12 12.31 6.20
C LEU A 146 5.07 12.84 7.19
N ASP A 147 4.22 13.77 6.76
CA ASP A 147 3.10 14.31 7.57
C ASP A 147 1.85 13.42 7.56
N GLY A 148 1.88 12.29 6.84
CA GLY A 148 0.78 11.32 6.72
C GLY A 148 -0.39 11.76 5.86
N LYS A 149 -0.37 12.96 5.25
CA LYS A 149 -1.55 13.56 4.60
C LYS A 149 -1.73 13.18 3.13
N ARG A 150 -0.69 12.69 2.47
CA ARG A 150 -0.68 12.40 1.02
C ARG A 150 -0.14 10.99 0.80
N LEU A 151 -0.99 10.12 0.28
CA LEU A 151 -0.62 8.78 -0.11
C LEU A 151 -0.50 8.71 -1.64
N TYR A 152 0.68 8.39 -2.14
CA TYR A 152 0.93 8.21 -3.57
C TYR A 152 0.90 6.74 -3.93
N VAL A 153 0.44 6.44 -5.14
CA VAL A 153 0.35 5.06 -5.65
C VAL A 153 0.75 4.99 -7.12
N THR A 154 1.48 3.94 -7.48
CA THR A 154 1.72 3.51 -8.86
C THR A 154 1.02 2.17 -9.12
N ASP A 155 0.86 1.79 -10.39
CA ASP A 155 -0.01 0.67 -10.79
C ASP A 155 0.70 -0.53 -11.48
N SER A 156 2.03 -0.52 -11.58
CA SER A 156 2.81 -1.65 -12.14
C SER A 156 3.42 -2.53 -11.06
N LEU A 157 3.21 -3.84 -11.15
CA LEU A 157 3.78 -4.84 -10.23
C LEU A 157 5.07 -5.45 -10.77
N PHE A 158 4.95 -6.13 -11.91
CA PHE A 158 6.01 -6.91 -12.52
C PHE A 158 5.59 -7.20 -13.95
N SER A 159 6.38 -6.76 -14.93
CA SER A 159 5.90 -6.65 -16.32
C SER A 159 5.28 -7.91 -16.94
N PRO A 160 5.72 -9.16 -16.65
CA PRO A 160 5.01 -10.36 -17.09
C PRO A 160 3.61 -10.51 -16.50
N TRP A 161 3.44 -10.16 -15.22
CA TRP A 161 2.14 -10.19 -14.53
C TRP A 161 1.27 -9.04 -15.01
N ASP A 162 1.83 -7.84 -15.17
CA ASP A 162 1.10 -6.69 -15.71
C ASP A 162 0.56 -7.02 -17.10
N ARG A 163 1.35 -7.67 -17.97
CA ARG A 163 0.90 -8.11 -19.30
C ARG A 163 -0.23 -9.15 -19.23
N GLN A 164 -0.23 -10.01 -18.22
CA GLN A 164 -1.23 -11.06 -18.06
C GLN A 164 -2.55 -10.52 -17.50
N PHE A 165 -2.51 -9.66 -16.48
CA PHE A 165 -3.70 -9.21 -15.75
C PHE A 165 -4.21 -7.84 -16.23
N TYR A 166 -3.30 -6.93 -16.60
CA TYR A 166 -3.60 -5.56 -17.02
C TYR A 166 -2.84 -5.19 -18.32
N PRO A 167 -3.09 -5.89 -19.45
CA PRO A 167 -2.36 -5.66 -20.70
C PRO A 167 -2.47 -4.21 -21.20
N GLU A 168 -3.59 -3.54 -20.91
CA GLU A 168 -3.82 -2.13 -21.25
C GLU A 168 -2.89 -1.18 -20.48
N THR A 169 -2.47 -1.51 -19.24
CA THR A 169 -1.44 -0.76 -18.51
C THR A 169 -0.10 -0.84 -19.23
N VAL A 170 0.28 -2.01 -19.74
CA VAL A 170 1.51 -2.18 -20.52
C VAL A 170 1.43 -1.41 -21.84
N ALA A 171 0.27 -1.43 -22.50
CA ALA A 171 0.08 -0.78 -23.80
C ALA A 171 0.00 0.76 -23.71
N LYS A 172 -0.58 1.30 -22.64
CA LYS A 172 -0.84 2.74 -22.49
C LYS A 172 0.02 3.43 -21.45
N GLY A 173 0.79 2.68 -20.68
CA GLY A 173 1.67 3.19 -19.64
C GLY A 173 0.97 3.25 -18.28
N SER A 174 1.79 3.07 -17.26
CA SER A 174 1.43 3.22 -15.85
C SER A 174 1.10 4.67 -15.49
N VAL A 175 0.54 4.86 -14.30
CA VAL A 175 0.28 6.19 -13.74
C VAL A 175 0.76 6.29 -12.31
N MET A 176 1.01 7.53 -11.85
CA MET A 176 1.06 7.85 -10.42
C MET A 176 -0.14 8.70 -10.04
N LEU A 177 -0.80 8.31 -8.95
CA LEU A 177 -1.94 8.99 -8.37
C LEU A 177 -1.62 9.45 -6.95
N GLN A 178 -2.43 10.34 -6.42
CA GLN A 178 -2.36 10.76 -5.03
C GLN A 178 -3.74 10.72 -4.39
N MET A 179 -3.80 10.23 -3.15
CA MET A 179 -4.98 10.25 -2.30
C MET A 179 -4.73 11.14 -1.10
N ASP A 180 -5.67 12.02 -0.81
CA ASP A 180 -5.71 12.80 0.42
C ASP A 180 -6.15 11.88 1.56
N VAL A 181 -5.40 11.93 2.65
CA VAL A 181 -5.61 11.07 3.83
C VAL A 181 -6.22 11.91 4.95
N ASP A 182 -7.38 11.48 5.48
CA ASP A 182 -7.89 12.01 6.74
C ASP A 182 -7.09 11.37 7.88
N THR A 183 -6.08 12.09 8.38
CA THR A 183 -5.24 11.62 9.48
C THR A 183 -5.93 11.68 10.85
N VAL A 184 -7.13 12.27 10.96
CA VAL A 184 -7.87 12.40 12.22
C VAL A 184 -8.86 11.26 12.36
N ASN A 185 -9.73 11.06 11.37
CA ASN A 185 -10.82 10.07 11.43
C ASN A 185 -10.52 8.81 10.61
N GLY A 186 -9.49 8.83 9.78
CA GLY A 186 -9.31 7.86 8.69
C GLY A 186 -10.20 8.18 7.50
N GLY A 187 -9.78 7.75 6.33
CA GLY A 187 -10.44 8.02 5.06
C GLY A 187 -9.43 8.36 3.96
N LEU A 188 -9.76 7.93 2.75
CA LEU A 188 -8.96 8.15 1.55
C LEU A 188 -9.83 8.81 0.49
N THR A 189 -9.36 9.93 -0.08
CA THR A 189 -10.03 10.61 -1.19
C THR A 189 -9.06 10.78 -2.34
N LEU A 190 -9.43 10.36 -3.55
CA LEU A 190 -8.60 10.58 -4.74
C LEU A 190 -8.47 12.08 -5.02
N ASN A 191 -7.24 12.59 -5.07
CA ASN A 191 -6.95 13.93 -5.55
C ASN A 191 -7.07 13.96 -7.08
N LYS A 192 -8.12 14.60 -7.60
CA LYS A 192 -8.41 14.66 -9.04
C LYS A 192 -7.47 15.59 -9.82
N ASP A 193 -6.71 16.43 -9.11
CA ASP A 193 -5.79 17.40 -9.70
C ASP A 193 -4.36 16.87 -9.85
N PHE A 194 -4.07 15.67 -9.32
CA PHE A 194 -2.76 15.03 -9.42
C PHE A 194 -2.79 13.78 -10.30
N LEU A 195 -2.03 13.82 -11.40
CA LEU A 195 -1.77 12.66 -12.26
C LEU A 195 -0.37 12.79 -12.85
N VAL A 196 0.46 11.76 -12.68
CA VAL A 196 1.64 11.55 -13.53
C VAL A 196 1.30 10.43 -14.49
N ASP A 197 1.37 10.71 -15.79
CA ASP A 197 1.03 9.77 -16.86
C ASP A 197 2.30 9.31 -17.57
N PHE A 198 2.76 8.10 -17.25
CA PHE A 198 3.97 7.51 -17.83
C PHE A 198 3.71 6.89 -19.22
N GLY A 199 2.51 7.05 -19.78
CA GLY A 199 2.20 6.70 -21.16
C GLY A 199 2.83 7.61 -22.20
N LYS A 200 3.28 8.80 -21.80
CA LYS A 200 3.80 9.87 -22.67
C LYS A 200 5.31 10.05 -22.59
N GLU A 201 6.02 9.08 -22.01
CA GLU A 201 7.48 9.10 -21.94
C GLU A 201 8.10 9.07 -23.36
N PRO A 202 9.29 9.68 -23.57
CA PRO A 202 9.88 9.84 -24.90
C PRO A 202 10.13 8.54 -25.67
N GLU A 203 10.39 7.44 -24.96
CA GLU A 203 10.68 6.12 -25.53
C GLU A 203 9.45 5.19 -25.52
N GLY A 204 8.28 5.74 -25.18
CA GLY A 204 7.02 5.02 -25.11
C GLY A 204 6.56 4.68 -23.69
N PRO A 205 5.43 3.96 -23.58
CA PRO A 205 4.81 3.64 -22.29
C PRO A 205 5.76 3.02 -21.27
N SER A 206 5.87 3.66 -20.11
CA SER A 206 6.70 3.20 -18.99
C SER A 206 5.88 2.62 -17.85
N LEU A 207 6.51 1.73 -17.09
CA LEU A 207 5.93 0.97 -15.98
C LEU A 207 6.58 1.40 -14.66
N ALA A 208 5.95 2.37 -13.98
CA ALA A 208 6.41 2.93 -12.72
C ALA A 208 6.09 1.99 -11.56
N HIS A 209 7.09 1.76 -10.72
CA HIS A 209 7.03 0.86 -9.58
C HIS A 209 7.22 1.67 -8.29
N GLU A 210 8.37 1.59 -7.63
CA GLU A 210 8.61 2.26 -6.35
C GLU A 210 8.76 3.80 -6.47
N ILE A 211 8.29 4.50 -5.44
CA ILE A 211 8.37 5.96 -5.30
C ILE A 211 9.30 6.26 -4.14
N ARG A 212 10.27 7.17 -4.33
CA ARG A 212 11.19 7.61 -3.28
C ARG A 212 11.19 9.13 -3.15
N TYR A 213 11.17 9.62 -1.91
CA TYR A 213 11.21 11.06 -1.67
C TYR A 213 12.66 11.54 -1.57
N PRO A 214 12.97 12.74 -2.11
CA PRO A 214 14.25 13.37 -1.82
C PRO A 214 14.39 13.63 -0.30
N GLY A 215 15.42 13.03 0.31
CA GLY A 215 15.72 13.24 1.73
C GLY A 215 15.10 12.23 2.70
N GLY A 216 14.47 11.17 2.20
CA GLY A 216 13.96 10.07 3.01
C GLY A 216 12.44 10.04 3.15
N ASP A 217 11.90 8.86 3.42
CA ASP A 217 10.48 8.56 3.49
C ASP A 217 10.18 7.41 4.47
N CYS A 218 8.90 7.12 4.69
CA CYS A 218 8.46 6.12 5.67
C CYS A 218 8.78 4.66 5.26
N THR A 219 9.53 4.42 4.19
CA THR A 219 9.97 3.08 3.80
C THR A 219 11.48 3.02 3.51
N SER A 220 12.20 4.15 3.50
CA SER A 220 13.67 4.18 3.33
C SER A 220 14.44 4.33 4.64
N ASP A 221 13.83 4.96 5.64
CA ASP A 221 14.53 5.41 6.84
C ASP A 221 14.19 4.53 8.05
N ILE A 222 15.19 4.36 8.91
CA ILE A 222 15.04 3.73 10.23
C ILE A 222 15.56 4.69 11.29
N TRP A 223 14.90 4.70 12.44
CA TRP A 223 15.30 5.52 13.57
C TRP A 223 16.08 4.69 14.58
N LEU A 224 17.00 5.33 15.29
CA LEU A 224 17.73 4.71 16.39
C LEU A 224 17.19 5.26 17.73
N PRO A 225 17.20 4.45 18.80
CA PRO A 225 16.84 4.94 20.12
C PRO A 225 17.76 6.09 20.55
N ALA A 226 17.19 7.07 21.27
CA ALA A 226 17.97 8.17 21.82
C ALA A 226 19.14 7.65 22.68
N GLY A 227 20.35 8.12 22.38
CA GLY A 227 21.57 7.69 23.09
C GLY A 227 22.26 6.45 22.50
N SER A 228 21.78 5.89 21.38
CA SER A 228 22.46 4.77 20.71
C SER A 228 23.91 5.13 20.34
N SER A 229 24.85 4.23 20.66
CA SER A 229 26.26 4.38 20.28
C SER A 229 26.53 4.09 18.79
N GLU A 230 25.54 3.55 18.09
CA GLU A 230 25.66 3.02 16.73
C GLU A 230 25.42 4.04 15.60
N CYS A 231 25.30 5.36 15.85
CA CYS A 231 25.27 6.37 14.77
C CYS A 231 26.66 6.43 14.09
N PRO A 232 26.85 5.92 12.85
CA PRO A 232 28.17 5.90 12.19
C PRO A 232 28.67 7.31 11.83
N HIS A 233 27.80 8.33 11.85
CA HIS A 233 28.14 9.73 11.61
C HIS A 233 28.40 10.55 12.89
N ARG A 234 28.48 9.90 14.06
CA ARG A 234 28.77 10.59 15.34
C ARG A 234 30.12 11.31 15.33
N ALA A 235 31.10 10.80 14.57
CA ALA A 235 32.43 11.39 14.44
C ALA A 235 32.47 12.65 13.56
N SER A 236 31.51 12.87 12.66
CA SER A 236 31.53 13.98 11.69
C SER A 236 30.71 15.20 12.12
N GLY A 237 30.08 15.18 13.31
CA GLY A 237 29.20 16.25 13.76
C GLY A 237 27.93 16.44 12.92
N LYS A 238 27.69 15.57 11.93
CA LYS A 238 26.51 15.57 11.03
C LYS A 238 25.41 14.63 11.51
N CYS A 239 25.49 14.09 12.72
CA CYS A 239 24.39 13.33 13.31
C CYS A 239 23.33 14.38 13.73
N ALA A 240 22.44 14.74 12.81
CA ALA A 240 21.17 15.32 13.22
C ALA A 240 20.51 14.27 14.10
N GLU A 241 20.15 14.60 15.33
CA GLU A 241 19.24 13.76 16.10
C GLU A 241 18.00 13.62 15.22
N ALA A 242 17.82 12.45 14.59
CA ALA A 242 16.56 12.08 13.97
C ALA A 242 15.59 11.85 15.12
N LYS A 243 15.16 12.96 15.75
CA LYS A 243 14.01 12.94 16.63
C LYS A 243 12.88 12.46 15.75
N MET A 244 12.18 11.42 16.18
CA MET A 244 10.88 11.10 15.61
C MET A 244 10.12 12.42 15.48
N PRO A 245 9.56 12.75 14.30
CA PRO A 245 8.69 13.90 14.19
C PRO A 245 7.68 13.81 15.34
N ALA A 246 7.57 14.89 16.13
CA ALA A 246 6.70 14.89 17.29
C ALA A 246 5.32 14.38 16.87
N LYS A 247 4.77 13.40 17.60
CA LYS A 247 3.41 12.89 17.37
C LYS A 247 2.49 14.12 17.27
N ILE A 248 1.93 14.36 16.09
CA ILE A 248 1.06 15.51 15.80
C ILE A 248 -0.28 15.29 16.49
#